data_AF-A0A3B9CYI6-F1
#
_entry.id   AF-A0A3B9CYI6-F1
#
_cell.length_a   1.000
_cell.length_b   1.000
_cell.length_c   1.000
_cell.angle_alpha   90.00
_cell.angle_beta   90.00
_cell.angle_gamma   90.00
#
_symmetry.space_group_name_H-M   'P 1'
#
loop_
_entity.id
_entity.type
_entity.pdbx_description
1 polymer ?
#
loop_
_entity_poly.entity_id
_entity_poly.type
_entity_poly.pdbx_seq_one_letter_code
_entity_poly.pdbx_strand_id
1 'polypeptide(L)'
;CNKCHDHPFEKWTQDQYYQTAAYFARVGLKADPASGNKKIGGTAVEGAKPFYEVVFEKNDGEVTHDRTGAVTAPLFPFDCKHESPEKANRRQQLAAWITSPDNEYFARSYVNRLWGYMLGVGIREPIDDLRAGNPPTNPELLEFLTAEFIKSKFNVRHVMQLICKSRTYQLSLATNKWNEDDGQNFSHAIARRLPAEVLYDAIHRVVGAKTKIPGVPEGTRA
;
A
#
# COMPACT_ATOMS: atom_id res chain seq x y z
N CYS A 1 -6.71 2.07 14.46
CA CYS A 1 -7.68 2.17 15.56
C CYS A 1 -7.10 2.93 16.76
N ASN A 2 -6.68 4.18 16.57
CA ASN A 2 -6.16 5.02 17.65
C ASN A 2 -6.65 6.49 17.55
N LYS A 3 -7.78 6.74 16.88
CA LYS A 3 -8.35 8.10 16.82
C LYS A 3 -8.98 8.52 18.15
N CYS A 4 -9.72 7.62 18.81
CA CYS A 4 -10.50 7.94 20.00
C CYS A 4 -9.80 7.59 21.32
N HIS A 5 -8.86 6.65 21.29
CA HIS A 5 -8.08 6.14 22.43
C HIS A 5 -6.78 5.52 21.91
N ASP A 6 -5.85 5.15 22.81
CA ASP A 6 -4.63 4.41 22.44
C ASP A 6 -4.97 3.02 21.90
N HIS A 7 -4.16 2.51 20.96
CA HIS A 7 -4.45 1.21 20.38
C HIS A 7 -4.37 0.10 21.44
N PRO A 8 -5.39 -0.77 21.59
CA PRO A 8 -5.45 -1.73 22.70
C PRO A 8 -4.42 -2.86 22.60
N PHE A 9 -3.88 -3.12 21.40
CA PHE A 9 -2.98 -4.24 21.13
C PHE A 9 -1.65 -3.81 20.48
N GLU A 10 -1.38 -2.51 20.37
CA GLU A 10 -0.17 -1.99 19.71
C GLU A 10 0.41 -0.81 20.47
N LYS A 11 1.67 -0.47 20.19
CA LYS A 11 2.38 0.66 20.82
C LYS A 11 1.86 2.06 20.44
N TRP A 12 0.85 2.14 19.55
CA TRP A 12 0.42 3.40 18.95
C TRP A 12 -0.59 4.14 19.81
N THR A 13 -0.22 5.36 20.20
CA THR A 13 -1.04 6.26 21.02
C THR A 13 -2.04 7.06 20.19
N GLN A 14 -3.02 7.66 20.87
CA GLN A 14 -3.94 8.62 20.28
C GLN A 14 -3.21 9.88 19.80
N ASP A 15 -2.26 10.38 20.57
CA ASP A 15 -1.51 11.58 20.19
C ASP A 15 -0.76 11.37 18.86
N GLN A 16 -0.14 10.19 18.67
CA GLN A 16 0.53 9.82 17.40
C GLN A 16 -0.43 9.78 16.20
N TYR A 17 -1.71 9.44 16.41
CA TYR A 17 -2.72 9.52 15.34
C TYR A 17 -2.88 10.95 14.84
N TYR A 18 -3.12 11.91 15.75
CA TYR A 18 -3.34 13.30 15.38
C TYR A 18 -2.05 13.97 14.85
N GLN A 19 -0.90 13.60 15.40
CA GLN A 19 0.42 14.03 14.89
C GLN A 19 0.67 13.56 13.46
N THR A 20 0.33 12.31 13.14
CA THR A 20 0.46 11.80 11.76
C THR A 20 -0.57 12.47 10.84
N ALA A 21 -1.80 12.65 11.31
CA ALA A 21 -2.86 13.31 10.55
C ALA A 21 -2.51 14.77 10.21
N ALA A 22 -1.77 15.48 11.08
CA ALA A 22 -1.35 16.86 10.86
C ALA A 22 -0.47 17.06 9.60
N TYR A 23 0.18 16.00 9.10
CA TYR A 23 0.88 16.05 7.80
C TYR A 23 -0.07 16.22 6.61
N PHE A 24 -1.32 15.78 6.74
CA PHE A 24 -2.34 15.86 5.69
C PHE A 24 -3.24 17.10 5.84
N ALA A 25 -3.09 17.89 6.90
CA ALA A 25 -3.95 19.05 7.21
C ALA A 25 -4.01 20.08 6.07
N ARG A 26 -2.93 20.17 5.27
CA ARG A 26 -2.77 21.12 4.17
C ARG A 26 -2.96 20.49 2.79
N VAL A 27 -3.55 19.29 2.73
CA VAL A 27 -3.91 18.67 1.45
C VAL A 27 -5.28 19.20 1.00
N GLY A 28 -5.32 19.72 -0.23
CA GLY A 28 -6.53 20.18 -0.89
C GLY A 28 -6.83 19.40 -2.17
N LEU A 29 -8.11 19.35 -2.51
CA LEU A 29 -8.61 18.87 -3.80
C LEU A 29 -9.28 20.04 -4.51
N LYS A 30 -8.98 20.20 -5.80
CA LYS A 30 -9.68 21.16 -6.68
C LYS A 30 -10.03 20.50 -8.00
N ALA A 31 -11.06 21.00 -8.67
CA ALA A 31 -11.43 20.49 -9.99
C ALA A 31 -10.26 20.62 -10.98
N ASP A 32 -9.97 19.53 -11.68
CA ASP A 32 -9.09 19.57 -12.84
C ASP A 32 -9.86 20.20 -14.03
N PRO A 33 -9.29 21.16 -14.77
CA PRO A 33 -9.90 21.70 -15.98
C PRO A 33 -10.34 20.63 -16.98
N ALA A 34 -9.64 19.48 -17.06
CA ALA A 34 -9.99 18.35 -17.91
C ALA A 34 -11.35 17.73 -17.56
N SER A 35 -11.86 17.98 -16.34
CA SER A 35 -13.17 17.50 -15.90
C SER A 35 -14.32 18.18 -16.66
N GLY A 36 -14.13 19.42 -17.14
CA GLY A 36 -15.21 20.23 -17.70
C GLY A 36 -16.44 20.26 -16.78
N ASN A 37 -17.62 19.95 -17.34
CA ASN A 37 -18.87 19.83 -16.58
C ASN A 37 -19.14 18.41 -16.07
N LYS A 38 -18.26 17.44 -16.33
CA LYS A 38 -18.44 16.05 -15.88
C LYS A 38 -18.23 16.00 -14.37
N LYS A 39 -19.12 15.29 -13.70
CA LYS A 39 -19.06 15.02 -12.26
C LYS A 39 -19.27 13.53 -12.02
N ILE A 40 -18.77 13.05 -10.89
CA ILE A 40 -18.96 11.68 -10.42
C ILE A 40 -19.61 11.66 -9.03
N GLY A 41 -20.47 10.67 -8.81
CA GLY A 41 -21.25 10.55 -7.60
C GLY A 41 -22.30 11.67 -7.43
N GLY A 42 -22.73 11.88 -6.20
CA GLY A 42 -23.84 12.76 -5.86
C GLY A 42 -24.98 11.96 -5.26
N THR A 43 -25.25 12.18 -3.98
CA THR A 43 -26.41 11.67 -3.27
C THR A 43 -27.14 12.84 -2.60
N ALA A 44 -28.26 12.57 -1.94
CA ALA A 44 -28.93 13.59 -1.13
C ALA A 44 -28.05 14.13 0.03
N VAL A 45 -27.00 13.41 0.42
CA VAL A 45 -26.12 13.76 1.56
C VAL A 45 -24.69 14.13 1.15
N GLU A 46 -24.26 13.76 -0.06
CA GLU A 46 -22.91 14.05 -0.56
C GLU A 46 -22.99 14.71 -1.94
N GLY A 47 -22.42 15.91 -2.06
CA GLY A 47 -22.41 16.64 -3.33
C GLY A 47 -21.62 15.92 -4.42
N ALA A 48 -22.07 16.04 -5.67
CA ALA A 48 -21.35 15.48 -6.82
C ALA A 48 -19.96 16.13 -6.96
N LYS A 49 -18.92 15.31 -7.08
CA LYS A 49 -17.52 15.74 -7.18
C LYS A 49 -17.09 15.90 -8.64
N PRO A 50 -16.08 16.74 -8.95
CA PRO A 50 -15.50 16.77 -10.28
C PRO A 50 -15.05 15.37 -10.73
N PHE A 51 -15.19 15.07 -12.02
CA PHE A 51 -14.76 13.79 -12.60
C PHE A 51 -13.24 13.59 -12.49
N TYR A 52 -12.48 14.69 -12.53
CA TYR A 52 -11.04 14.70 -12.26
C TYR A 52 -10.72 15.77 -11.21
N GLU A 53 -9.86 15.42 -10.25
CA GLU A 53 -9.43 16.30 -9.17
C GLU A 53 -7.90 16.40 -9.15
N VAL A 54 -7.40 17.61 -8.90
CA VAL A 54 -5.99 17.88 -8.66
C VAL A 54 -5.76 17.98 -7.16
N VAL A 55 -4.84 17.16 -6.67
CA VAL A 55 -4.31 17.27 -5.30
C VAL A 55 -3.32 18.43 -5.25
N PHE A 56 -3.52 19.39 -4.35
CA PHE A 56 -2.63 20.53 -4.18
C PHE A 56 -2.33 20.81 -2.70
N GLU A 57 -1.29 21.59 -2.44
CA GLU A 57 -0.90 22.05 -1.10
C GLU A 57 -1.60 23.37 -0.77
N LYS A 58 -2.29 23.42 0.36
CA LYS A 58 -2.89 24.64 0.93
C LYS A 58 -1.84 25.41 1.72
N ASN A 59 -2.06 26.72 1.85
CA ASN A 59 -1.19 27.59 2.66
C ASN A 59 -1.47 27.43 4.17
N ASP A 60 -2.69 27.02 4.51
CA ASP A 60 -3.22 26.88 5.85
C ASP A 60 -3.93 25.54 6.04
N GLY A 61 -4.19 25.19 7.30
CA GLY A 61 -4.79 23.93 7.71
C GLY A 61 -4.00 23.30 8.85
N GLU A 62 -4.71 23.05 9.95
CA GLU A 62 -4.18 22.38 11.12
C GLU A 62 -5.16 21.32 11.62
N VAL A 63 -4.66 20.35 12.36
CA VAL A 63 -5.48 19.30 12.98
C VAL A 63 -5.65 19.64 14.46
N THR A 64 -6.89 19.70 14.92
CA THR A 64 -7.21 19.83 16.34
C THR A 64 -7.36 18.44 16.95
N HIS A 65 -6.77 18.23 18.11
CA HIS A 65 -6.88 16.97 18.84
C HIS A 65 -8.23 16.91 19.56
N ASP A 66 -9.07 15.93 19.25
CA ASP A 66 -10.46 15.90 19.75
C ASP A 66 -10.54 15.79 21.29
N ARG A 67 -9.62 15.06 21.94
CA ARG A 67 -9.55 14.95 23.41
C ARG A 67 -9.07 16.21 24.14
N THR A 68 -8.05 16.90 23.62
CA THR A 68 -7.39 18.02 24.34
C THR A 68 -7.84 19.39 23.86
N GLY A 69 -8.47 19.48 22.68
CA GLY A 69 -8.84 20.74 22.02
C GLY A 69 -7.65 21.53 21.48
N ALA A 70 -6.42 21.02 21.63
CA ALA A 70 -5.22 21.71 21.19
C ALA A 70 -4.93 21.46 19.70
N VAL A 71 -4.31 22.45 19.05
CA VAL A 71 -3.74 22.28 17.71
C VAL A 71 -2.54 21.32 17.79
N THR A 72 -2.52 20.31 16.93
CA THR A 72 -1.50 19.26 16.92
C THR A 72 -0.46 19.53 15.84
N ALA A 73 0.80 19.61 16.24
CA ALA A 73 1.93 19.71 15.32
C ALA A 73 2.20 18.37 14.61
N PRO A 74 2.67 18.38 13.35
CA PRO A 74 3.08 17.16 12.66
C PRO A 74 4.33 16.57 13.32
N LEU A 75 4.25 15.30 13.72
CA LEU A 75 5.36 14.53 14.27
C LEU A 75 5.32 13.09 13.75
N PHE A 76 6.50 12.51 13.55
CA PHE A 76 6.60 11.12 13.12
C PHE A 76 6.30 10.16 14.29
N PRO A 77 5.65 9.02 14.05
CA PRO A 77 5.36 8.05 15.10
C PRO A 77 6.59 7.44 15.77
N PHE A 78 7.73 7.40 15.07
CA PHE A 78 9.00 6.88 15.57
C PHE A 78 10.18 7.51 14.83
N ASP A 79 11.34 7.48 15.48
CA ASP A 79 12.59 8.00 14.92
C ASP A 79 13.12 7.10 13.82
N CYS A 80 13.53 7.74 12.73
CA CYS A 80 14.11 7.09 11.56
C CYS A 80 14.98 8.13 10.84
N LYS A 81 16.17 7.72 10.42
CA LYS A 81 17.05 8.57 9.60
C LYS A 81 16.37 8.82 8.27
N HIS A 82 16.15 10.07 7.91
CA HIS A 82 15.59 10.42 6.61
C HIS A 82 16.10 11.80 6.19
N GLU A 83 16.18 12.01 4.89
CA GLU A 83 16.58 13.29 4.31
C GLU A 83 15.38 13.92 3.63
N SER A 84 14.98 15.10 4.11
CA SER A 84 13.94 15.91 3.48
C SER A 84 14.56 17.10 2.76
N PRO A 85 14.01 17.52 1.61
CA PRO A 85 14.42 18.78 0.98
C PRO A 85 14.33 19.98 1.95
N GLU A 86 15.26 20.94 1.86
CA GLU A 86 15.32 22.11 2.77
C GLU A 86 14.01 22.91 2.85
N LYS A 87 13.23 22.94 1.76
CA LYS A 87 11.94 23.62 1.66
C LYS A 87 10.79 22.64 1.46
N ALA A 88 10.90 21.45 2.05
CA ALA A 88 9.88 20.43 1.95
C ALA A 88 8.58 20.85 2.65
N ASN A 89 7.45 20.75 1.95
CA ASN A 89 6.14 20.84 2.58
C ASN A 89 5.88 19.59 3.45
N ARG A 90 4.79 19.62 4.25
CA ARG A 90 4.46 18.53 5.18
C ARG A 90 4.36 17.18 4.48
N ARG A 91 3.71 17.13 3.31
CA ARG A 91 3.57 15.89 2.54
C ARG A 91 4.91 15.36 2.02
N GLN A 92 5.82 16.24 1.61
CA GLN A 92 7.17 15.87 1.18
C GLN A 92 8.01 15.34 2.34
N GLN A 93 7.91 15.96 3.52
CA GLN A 93 8.57 15.45 4.73
C GLN A 93 8.07 14.05 5.10
N LEU A 94 6.73 13.85 5.08
CA LEU A 94 6.14 12.56 5.34
C LEU A 94 6.55 11.52 4.30
N ALA A 95 6.56 11.87 3.02
CA ALA A 95 7.01 10.97 1.96
C ALA A 95 8.46 10.53 2.17
N ALA A 96 9.36 11.49 2.46
CA ALA A 96 10.77 11.20 2.73
C ALA A 96 10.96 10.24 3.93
N TRP A 97 10.19 10.44 5.01
CA TRP A 97 10.23 9.57 6.18
C TRP A 97 9.66 8.16 5.91
N ILE A 98 8.52 8.07 5.21
CA ILE A 98 7.89 6.78 4.87
C ILE A 98 8.84 5.96 3.99
N THR A 99 9.42 6.58 2.96
CA THR A 99 10.27 5.87 1.98
C THR A 99 11.74 5.81 2.38
N SER A 100 12.06 6.10 3.64
CA SER A 100 13.44 5.98 4.11
C SER A 100 13.89 4.50 4.13
N PRO A 101 15.13 4.19 3.72
CA PRO A 101 15.75 2.88 3.94
C PRO A 101 15.79 2.44 5.40
N ASP A 102 15.80 3.39 6.34
CA ASP A 102 15.87 3.15 7.79
C ASP A 102 14.47 2.95 8.40
N ASN A 103 13.40 3.13 7.60
CA ASN A 103 12.03 2.91 8.06
C ASN A 103 11.76 1.41 8.27
N GLU A 104 11.41 1.03 9.50
CA GLU A 104 11.21 -0.37 9.90
C GLU A 104 10.03 -1.07 9.20
N TYR A 105 9.06 -0.31 8.68
CA TYR A 105 7.82 -0.86 8.13
C TYR A 105 7.75 -0.85 6.60
N PHE A 106 8.13 0.25 5.94
CA PHE A 106 7.78 0.46 4.53
C PHE A 106 8.29 -0.64 3.60
N ALA A 107 9.60 -0.90 3.62
CA ALA A 107 10.21 -1.90 2.75
C ALA A 107 9.68 -3.32 3.05
N ARG A 108 9.60 -3.66 4.34
CA ARG A 108 9.14 -4.98 4.83
C ARG A 108 7.68 -5.24 4.47
N SER A 109 6.81 -4.25 4.69
CA SER A 109 5.39 -4.27 4.32
C SER A 109 5.21 -4.46 2.82
N TYR A 110 5.91 -3.65 2.03
CA TYR A 110 5.78 -3.67 0.57
C TYR A 110 6.21 -5.01 -0.02
N VAL A 111 7.34 -5.54 0.43
CA VAL A 111 7.86 -6.84 -0.01
C VAL A 111 6.93 -7.97 0.39
N ASN A 112 6.39 -7.97 1.62
CA ASN A 112 5.42 -8.98 2.06
C ASN A 112 4.14 -8.96 1.22
N ARG A 113 3.62 -7.75 0.92
CA ARG A 113 2.47 -7.58 0.02
C ARG A 113 2.75 -8.07 -1.40
N LEU A 114 3.93 -7.75 -1.94
CA LEU A 114 4.35 -8.22 -3.26
C LEU A 114 4.43 -9.75 -3.31
N TRP A 115 5.04 -10.36 -2.29
CA TRP A 115 5.10 -11.81 -2.13
C TRP A 115 3.70 -12.42 -2.07
N GLY A 116 2.82 -11.91 -1.20
CA GLY A 116 1.45 -12.41 -1.07
C GLY A 116 0.65 -12.29 -2.37
N TYR A 117 0.81 -11.22 -3.13
CA TYR A 117 0.18 -11.10 -4.45
C TYR A 117 0.70 -12.11 -5.46
N MET A 118 1.97 -12.50 -5.38
CA MET A 118 2.58 -13.43 -6.32
C MET A 118 2.33 -14.90 -5.94
N LEU A 119 2.37 -15.25 -4.66
CA LEU A 119 2.24 -16.62 -4.15
C LEU A 119 0.87 -16.95 -3.53
N GLY A 120 0.00 -15.96 -3.35
CA GLY A 120 -1.35 -16.13 -2.79
C GLY A 120 -1.46 -15.96 -1.27
N VAL A 121 -0.35 -16.15 -0.54
CA VAL A 121 -0.25 -15.95 0.91
C VAL A 121 1.05 -15.22 1.24
N GLY A 122 1.00 -14.30 2.21
CA GLY A 122 2.17 -13.55 2.67
C GLY A 122 3.17 -14.41 3.43
N ILE A 123 4.44 -13.98 3.48
CA ILE A 123 5.41 -14.52 4.47
C ILE A 123 4.92 -14.19 5.88
N ARG A 124 4.17 -13.11 6.00
CA ARG A 124 3.42 -12.71 7.16
C ARG A 124 1.98 -12.51 6.74
N GLU A 125 1.06 -13.23 7.36
CA GLU A 125 -0.35 -13.27 6.98
C GLU A 125 -1.23 -12.88 8.18
N PRO A 126 -2.21 -11.98 8.04
CA PRO A 126 -2.55 -11.19 6.84
C PRO A 126 -1.43 -10.26 6.36
N ILE A 127 -1.38 -9.99 5.05
CA ILE A 127 -0.31 -9.19 4.42
C ILE A 127 -0.16 -7.76 4.97
N ASP A 128 -1.21 -7.21 5.57
CA ASP A 128 -1.30 -5.86 6.14
C ASP A 128 -1.20 -5.82 7.68
N ASP A 129 -1.22 -6.98 8.33
CA ASP A 129 -1.07 -7.07 9.78
C ASP A 129 0.41 -7.11 10.16
N LEU A 130 1.01 -5.94 10.45
CA LEU A 130 2.43 -5.74 10.77
C LEU A 130 2.78 -5.65 12.27
N ARG A 131 1.83 -6.03 13.13
CA ARG A 131 1.93 -6.06 14.60
C ARG A 131 3.09 -6.89 15.17
N ALA A 132 3.63 -6.56 16.34
CA ALA A 132 4.69 -7.40 16.93
C ALA A 132 4.20 -8.84 17.23
N GLY A 133 2.90 -9.01 17.52
CA GLY A 133 2.27 -10.29 17.84
C GLY A 133 1.96 -11.21 16.65
N ASN A 134 2.29 -10.83 15.41
CA ASN A 134 2.11 -11.68 14.22
C ASN A 134 3.46 -11.87 13.49
N PRO A 135 4.36 -12.73 13.99
CA PRO A 135 5.67 -12.90 13.38
C PRO A 135 5.57 -13.53 11.98
N PRO A 136 6.52 -13.23 11.07
CA PRO A 136 6.59 -13.90 9.77
C PRO A 136 6.86 -15.40 9.92
N THR A 137 6.28 -16.22 9.03
CA THR A 137 6.51 -17.68 8.96
C THR A 137 7.95 -18.02 8.61
N ASN A 138 8.62 -17.13 7.87
CA ASN A 138 10.04 -17.21 7.55
C ASN A 138 10.70 -15.82 7.68
N PRO A 139 11.22 -15.46 8.87
CA PRO A 139 11.86 -14.16 9.12
C PRO A 139 13.05 -13.89 8.19
N GLU A 140 13.91 -14.88 7.97
CA GLU A 140 15.13 -14.75 7.18
C GLU A 140 14.84 -14.44 5.72
N LEU A 141 13.82 -15.07 5.14
CA LEU A 141 13.35 -14.79 3.79
C LEU A 141 12.82 -13.35 3.67
N LEU A 142 12.00 -12.92 4.64
CA LEU A 142 11.45 -11.56 4.63
C LEU A 142 12.56 -10.52 4.76
N GLU A 143 13.53 -10.76 5.64
CA GLU A 143 14.71 -9.89 5.81
C GLU A 143 15.57 -9.84 4.55
N PHE A 144 15.84 -10.99 3.93
CA PHE A 144 16.58 -11.06 2.67
C PHE A 144 15.93 -10.23 1.57
N LEU A 145 14.63 -10.41 1.33
CA LEU A 145 13.90 -9.68 0.29
C LEU A 145 13.79 -8.17 0.62
N THR A 146 13.64 -7.83 1.90
CA THR A 146 13.63 -6.43 2.37
C THR A 146 14.97 -5.76 2.09
N ALA A 147 16.09 -6.42 2.40
CA ALA A 147 17.43 -5.92 2.15
C ALA A 147 17.69 -5.74 0.64
N GLU A 148 17.27 -6.69 -0.20
CA GLU A 148 17.38 -6.58 -1.66
C GLU A 148 16.51 -5.44 -2.22
N PHE A 149 15.33 -5.20 -1.65
CA PHE A 149 14.48 -4.07 -2.04
C PHE A 149 15.13 -2.73 -1.70
N ILE A 150 15.70 -2.57 -0.51
CA ILE A 150 16.43 -1.35 -0.11
C ILE A 150 17.69 -1.16 -0.96
N LYS A 151 18.52 -2.20 -1.10
CA LYS A 151 19.76 -2.18 -1.88
C LYS A 151 19.55 -1.81 -3.34
N SER A 152 18.44 -2.26 -3.93
CA SER A 152 18.06 -1.93 -5.30
C SER A 152 17.39 -0.55 -5.45
N LYS A 153 17.37 0.27 -4.38
CA LYS A 153 16.70 1.58 -4.32
C LYS A 153 15.20 1.48 -4.60
N PHE A 154 14.55 0.55 -3.92
CA PHE A 154 13.11 0.28 -4.03
C PHE A 154 12.66 -0.16 -5.44
N ASN A 155 13.50 -0.92 -6.15
CA ASN A 155 13.16 -1.42 -7.48
C ASN A 155 12.23 -2.64 -7.38
N VAL A 156 10.95 -2.41 -7.66
CA VAL A 156 9.91 -3.47 -7.64
C VAL A 156 10.23 -4.60 -8.61
N ARG A 157 10.72 -4.29 -9.81
CA ARG A 157 11.03 -5.30 -10.84
C ARG A 157 12.17 -6.21 -10.39
N HIS A 158 13.14 -5.69 -9.65
CA HIS A 158 14.24 -6.47 -9.09
C HIS A 158 13.70 -7.56 -8.14
N VAL A 159 12.87 -7.17 -7.18
CA VAL A 159 12.28 -8.13 -6.21
C VAL A 159 11.38 -9.13 -6.92
N MET A 160 10.55 -8.68 -7.88
CA MET A 160 9.74 -9.60 -8.69
C MET A 160 10.59 -10.63 -9.43
N GLN A 161 11.74 -10.22 -10.00
CA GLN A 161 12.65 -11.14 -10.67
C GLN A 161 13.27 -12.15 -9.70
N LEU A 162 13.67 -11.73 -8.50
CA LEU A 162 14.16 -12.64 -7.46
C LEU A 162 13.11 -13.69 -7.09
N ILE A 163 11.87 -13.27 -6.86
CA ILE A 163 10.75 -14.16 -6.55
C ILE A 163 10.51 -15.13 -7.72
N CYS A 164 10.33 -14.62 -8.94
CA CYS A 164 10.06 -15.45 -10.13
C CYS A 164 11.17 -16.47 -10.44
N LYS A 165 12.43 -16.17 -10.12
CA LYS A 165 13.57 -17.06 -10.32
C LYS A 165 13.78 -18.05 -9.17
N SER A 166 13.07 -17.90 -8.05
CA SER A 166 13.21 -18.79 -6.90
C SER A 166 12.64 -20.18 -7.18
N ARG A 167 13.19 -21.20 -6.50
CA ARG A 167 12.58 -22.55 -6.48
C ARG A 167 11.13 -22.48 -6.02
N THR A 168 10.85 -21.69 -4.98
CA THR A 168 9.53 -21.57 -4.34
C THR A 168 8.45 -21.15 -5.33
N TYR A 169 8.71 -20.15 -6.18
CA TYR A 169 7.76 -19.70 -7.18
C TYR A 169 7.53 -20.72 -8.31
N GLN A 170 8.50 -21.60 -8.55
CA GLN A 170 8.46 -22.62 -9.61
C GLN A 170 7.90 -23.97 -9.13
N LEU A 171 7.44 -24.07 -7.88
CA LEU A 171 6.86 -25.31 -7.36
C LEU A 171 5.57 -25.68 -8.10
N SER A 172 5.29 -26.98 -8.16
CA SER A 172 4.03 -27.50 -8.69
C SER A 172 2.87 -27.18 -7.74
N LEU A 173 1.65 -27.10 -8.29
CA LEU A 173 0.41 -27.11 -7.50
C LEU A 173 0.13 -28.49 -6.87
N ALA A 174 0.72 -29.56 -7.42
CA ALA A 174 0.48 -30.92 -6.95
C ALA A 174 1.10 -31.11 -5.56
N THR A 175 0.26 -31.55 -4.62
CA THR A 175 0.65 -31.88 -3.25
C THR A 175 0.95 -33.37 -3.10
N ASN A 176 1.48 -33.73 -1.94
CA ASN A 176 1.61 -35.10 -1.46
C ASN A 176 1.01 -35.19 -0.04
N LYS A 177 0.91 -36.42 0.49
CA LYS A 177 0.31 -36.69 1.81
C LYS A 177 0.94 -35.97 3.01
N TRP A 178 2.10 -35.34 2.86
CA TRP A 178 2.79 -34.63 3.93
C TRP A 178 2.63 -33.12 3.87
N ASN A 179 2.09 -32.58 2.78
CA ASN A 179 1.98 -31.14 2.58
C ASN A 179 0.66 -30.68 1.98
N GLU A 180 -0.32 -31.57 1.88
CA GLU A 180 -1.66 -31.24 1.38
C GLU A 180 -2.36 -30.14 2.21
N ASP A 181 -2.07 -30.10 3.52
CA ASP A 181 -2.62 -29.10 4.45
C ASP A 181 -1.70 -27.88 4.64
N ASP A 182 -0.58 -27.79 3.91
CA ASP A 182 0.34 -26.66 4.05
C ASP A 182 -0.18 -25.40 3.36
N GLY A 183 -0.76 -24.49 4.14
CA GLY A 183 -1.26 -23.21 3.64
C GLY A 183 -0.29 -22.02 3.74
N GLN A 184 0.90 -22.18 4.33
CA GLN A 184 1.71 -21.02 4.74
C GLN A 184 3.24 -21.19 4.61
N ASN A 185 3.75 -22.42 4.50
CA ASN A 185 5.20 -22.68 4.45
C ASN A 185 5.73 -22.82 3.02
N PHE A 186 4.89 -22.57 2.02
CA PHE A 186 5.25 -22.55 0.60
C PHE A 186 5.87 -23.86 0.11
N SER A 187 5.42 -25.01 0.63
CA SER A 187 5.91 -26.33 0.19
C SER A 187 5.47 -26.72 -1.24
N HIS A 188 4.45 -26.04 -1.76
CA HIS A 188 3.90 -26.18 -3.10
C HIS A 188 3.31 -24.84 -3.54
N ALA A 189 2.99 -24.69 -4.82
CA ALA A 189 2.30 -23.50 -5.30
C ALA A 189 0.82 -23.53 -4.90
N ILE A 190 0.25 -22.35 -4.60
CA ILE A 190 -1.17 -22.20 -4.29
C ILE A 190 -1.90 -21.63 -5.49
N ALA A 191 -3.03 -22.24 -5.86
CA ALA A 191 -3.89 -21.71 -6.91
C ALA A 191 -4.53 -20.40 -6.44
N ARG A 192 -4.25 -19.30 -7.14
CA ARG A 192 -4.80 -17.98 -6.83
C ARG A 192 -5.86 -17.57 -7.82
N ARG A 193 -6.90 -16.90 -7.33
CA ARG A 193 -7.90 -16.26 -8.20
C ARG A 193 -7.29 -15.02 -8.84
N LEU A 194 -7.50 -14.88 -10.15
CA LEU A 194 -7.16 -13.65 -10.83
C LEU A 194 -8.20 -12.58 -10.48
N PRO A 195 -7.79 -11.32 -10.22
CA PRO A 195 -8.71 -10.19 -10.15
C PRO A 195 -9.54 -10.10 -11.43
N ALA A 196 -10.76 -9.57 -11.33
CA ALA A 196 -11.71 -9.50 -12.44
C ALA A 196 -11.13 -8.75 -13.65
N GLU A 197 -10.37 -7.69 -13.38
CA GLU A 197 -9.69 -6.84 -14.36
C GLU A 197 -8.63 -7.64 -15.13
N VAL A 198 -7.81 -8.43 -14.41
CA VAL A 198 -6.77 -9.28 -14.99
C VAL A 198 -7.38 -10.40 -15.83
N LEU A 199 -8.45 -11.03 -15.34
CA LEU A 199 -9.15 -12.07 -16.07
C LEU A 199 -9.81 -11.53 -17.35
N TYR A 200 -10.47 -10.37 -17.25
CA TYR A 200 -11.08 -9.67 -18.38
C TYR A 200 -10.05 -9.36 -19.46
N ASP A 201 -8.92 -8.76 -19.09
CA ASP A 201 -7.78 -8.49 -19.98
C ASP A 201 -7.23 -9.77 -20.63
N ALA A 202 -7.06 -10.83 -19.83
CA ALA A 202 -6.51 -12.10 -20.31
C ALA A 202 -7.40 -12.75 -21.37
N ILE A 203 -8.71 -12.78 -21.14
CA ILE A 203 -9.68 -13.32 -22.11
C ILE A 203 -9.61 -12.53 -23.42
N HIS A 204 -9.68 -11.19 -23.37
CA HIS A 204 -9.60 -10.34 -24.56
C HIS A 204 -8.31 -10.55 -25.34
N ARG A 205 -7.17 -10.66 -24.62
CA ARG A 205 -5.87 -10.92 -25.23
C ARG A 205 -5.82 -12.27 -25.94
N VAL A 206 -6.37 -13.33 -25.34
CA VAL A 206 -6.34 -14.69 -25.92
C VAL A 206 -7.23 -14.79 -27.15
N VAL A 207 -8.39 -14.14 -27.16
CA VAL A 207 -9.32 -14.19 -28.31
C VAL A 207 -9.03 -13.12 -29.37
N GLY A 208 -8.05 -12.24 -29.15
CA GLY A 208 -7.71 -11.14 -30.06
C GLY A 208 -8.75 -10.01 -30.12
N ALA A 209 -9.63 -9.93 -29.13
CA ALA A 209 -10.63 -8.87 -29.04
C ALA A 209 -10.05 -7.61 -28.39
N LYS A 210 -10.59 -6.45 -28.77
CA LYS A 210 -10.27 -5.17 -28.12
C LYS A 210 -11.25 -4.91 -26.97
N THR A 211 -10.71 -4.46 -25.84
CA THR A 211 -11.50 -4.04 -24.69
C THR A 211 -12.30 -2.79 -25.02
N LYS A 212 -13.55 -2.73 -24.52
CA LYS A 212 -14.46 -1.58 -24.70
C LYS A 212 -15.01 -1.15 -23.35
N ILE A 213 -14.15 -0.50 -22.56
CA ILE A 213 -14.51 0.02 -21.24
C ILE A 213 -15.13 1.41 -21.41
N PRO A 214 -16.34 1.68 -20.89
CA PRO A 214 -16.97 2.99 -21.01
C PRO A 214 -16.10 4.11 -20.44
N GLY A 215 -15.99 5.23 -21.18
CA GLY A 215 -15.27 6.43 -20.72
C GLY A 215 -13.77 6.46 -21.02
N VAL A 216 -13.19 5.41 -21.60
CA VAL A 216 -11.78 5.35 -22.03
C VAL A 216 -11.67 4.91 -23.50
N PRO A 217 -10.53 5.17 -24.17
CA PRO A 217 -10.31 4.70 -25.54
C PRO A 217 -10.40 3.18 -25.68
N GLU A 218 -10.85 2.70 -26.84
CA GLU A 218 -10.87 1.27 -27.17
C GLU A 218 -9.47 0.66 -27.07
N GLY A 219 -9.37 -0.52 -26.47
CA GLY A 219 -8.08 -1.19 -26.21
C GLY A 219 -7.41 -0.78 -24.90
N THR A 220 -8.02 0.11 -24.11
CA THR A 220 -7.56 0.39 -22.74
C THR A 220 -7.71 -0.85 -21.86
N ARG A 221 -6.63 -1.23 -21.19
CA ARG A 221 -6.62 -2.36 -20.24
C ARG A 221 -7.40 -2.01 -18.98
N ALA A 222 -8.08 -2.99 -18.41
CA ALA A 222 -8.82 -2.83 -17.16
C ALA A 222 -7.91 -2.50 -15.97
#